data_AF-A0A8J3N1Y4-F1
#
_entry.id   AF-A0A8J3N1Y4-F1
#
_cell.length_a   1.000
_cell.length_b   1.000
_cell.length_c   1.000
_cell.angle_alpha   90.00
_cell.angle_beta   90.00
_cell.angle_gamma   90.00
#
_symmetry.space_group_name_H-M   'P 1'
#
loop_
_entity.id
_entity.type
_entity.pdbx_description
1 polymer ?
#
loop_
_entity_poly.entity_id
_entity_poly.type
_entity_poly.pdbx_seq_one_letter_code
_entity_poly.pdbx_strand_id
1 'polypeptide(L)'
;MTMQDFYGLAVLFSIAAPFTIIVYLIALLLIRPPLRVFFPSLLGGLVMGIINLGFDLAAYYAHWWHYSLKELFWHLPLPFYMIPILIYGSMIYLLVWRFWRGRWHWLARVLLFGLPIFGIVRDIVNVAIGASYVVWDSFLGPLMTVVMWPVMFYAGYLLFARLAPSRQSIEADQQPDDEASVQKATQ
;
A
#
# COMPACT_ATOMS: atom_id res chain seq x y z
N MET A 1 22.19 -8.33 18.57
CA MET A 1 20.90 -7.71 18.92
C MET A 1 20.93 -7.44 20.41
N THR A 2 20.98 -6.19 20.80
CA THR A 2 21.04 -5.75 22.19
C THR A 2 19.63 -5.59 22.76
N MET A 3 19.49 -5.59 24.09
CA MET A 3 18.20 -5.28 24.76
C MET A 3 17.63 -3.93 24.32
N GLN A 4 18.49 -2.96 24.00
CA GLN A 4 18.11 -1.63 23.57
C GLN A 4 17.42 -1.66 22.19
N ASP A 5 17.99 -2.41 21.23
CA ASP A 5 17.40 -2.64 19.90
C ASP A 5 15.94 -3.16 19.98
N PHE A 6 15.62 -3.94 21.01
CA PHE A 6 14.28 -4.50 21.23
C PHE A 6 13.27 -3.43 21.68
N TYR A 7 13.69 -2.44 22.48
CA TYR A 7 12.82 -1.35 22.96
C TYR A 7 12.51 -0.32 21.86
N GLY A 8 13.49 0.05 21.01
CA GLY A 8 13.26 0.96 19.89
C GLY A 8 12.29 0.40 18.85
N LEU A 9 12.44 -0.89 18.52
CA LEU A 9 11.48 -1.65 17.72
C LEU A 9 10.10 -1.66 18.40
N ALA A 10 10.03 -1.93 19.70
CA ALA A 10 8.77 -2.00 20.42
C ALA A 10 7.97 -0.68 20.40
N VAL A 11 8.62 0.49 20.47
CA VAL A 11 7.94 1.80 20.45
C VAL A 11 7.39 2.15 19.06
N LEU A 12 8.18 1.93 17.99
CA LEU A 12 7.70 2.14 16.62
C LEU A 12 6.60 1.15 16.22
N PHE A 13 6.72 -0.10 16.65
CA PHE A 13 5.68 -1.11 16.48
C PHE A 13 4.42 -0.82 17.29
N SER A 14 4.50 -0.19 18.47
CA SER A 14 3.36 -0.13 19.40
C SER A 14 2.26 0.87 19.01
N ILE A 15 2.50 1.78 18.06
CA ILE A 15 1.46 2.72 17.59
C ILE A 15 1.23 2.61 16.08
N ALA A 16 2.28 2.72 15.26
CA ALA A 16 2.12 2.80 13.81
C ALA A 16 1.55 1.50 13.21
N ALA A 17 2.03 0.34 13.69
CA ALA A 17 1.57 -0.96 13.25
C ALA A 17 0.09 -1.24 13.60
N PRO A 18 -0.34 -1.19 14.88
CA PRO A 18 -1.72 -1.49 15.22
C PRO A 18 -2.68 -0.47 14.62
N PHE A 19 -2.31 0.82 14.56
CA PHE A 19 -3.13 1.83 13.92
C PHE A 19 -3.35 1.53 12.43
N THR A 20 -2.29 1.21 11.69
CA THR A 20 -2.40 0.87 10.26
C THR A 20 -3.26 -0.37 10.03
N ILE A 21 -3.09 -1.40 10.86
CA ILE A 21 -3.90 -2.62 10.80
C ILE A 21 -5.37 -2.31 11.08
N ILE A 22 -5.69 -1.54 12.13
CA ILE A 22 -7.07 -1.19 12.49
C ILE A 22 -7.74 -0.41 11.34
N VAL A 23 -7.07 0.62 10.81
CA VAL A 23 -7.58 1.39 9.67
C VAL A 23 -7.86 0.49 8.47
N TYR A 24 -6.93 -0.43 8.16
CA TYR A 24 -7.08 -1.38 7.08
C TYR A 24 -8.27 -2.34 7.30
N LEU A 25 -8.41 -2.90 8.50
CA LEU A 25 -9.53 -3.78 8.85
C LEU A 25 -10.88 -3.07 8.77
N ILE A 26 -10.97 -1.82 9.22
CA ILE A 26 -12.17 -0.98 9.07
C ILE A 26 -12.48 -0.81 7.57
N ALA A 27 -11.48 -0.52 6.73
CA ALA A 27 -11.69 -0.41 5.30
C ALA A 27 -12.20 -1.72 4.67
N LEU A 28 -11.69 -2.88 5.09
CA LEU A 28 -12.19 -4.18 4.63
C LEU A 28 -13.65 -4.43 5.04
N LEU A 29 -14.04 -4.04 6.26
CA LEU A 29 -15.43 -4.16 6.73
C LEU A 29 -16.40 -3.29 5.93
N LEU A 30 -15.94 -2.12 5.47
CA LEU A 30 -16.73 -1.18 4.67
C LEU A 30 -16.78 -1.57 3.19
N ILE A 31 -15.65 -1.99 2.60
CA ILE A 31 -15.56 -2.36 1.18
C ILE A 31 -16.18 -3.74 0.92
N ARG A 32 -16.00 -4.67 1.87
CA ARG A 32 -16.39 -6.09 1.78
C ARG A 32 -15.93 -6.75 0.47
N PRO A 33 -14.62 -6.72 0.16
CA PRO A 33 -14.14 -7.30 -1.08
C PRO A 33 -14.30 -8.83 -1.08
N PRO A 34 -14.69 -9.43 -2.21
CA PRO A 34 -14.65 -10.89 -2.35
C PRO A 34 -13.19 -11.37 -2.27
N LEU A 35 -12.97 -12.59 -1.78
CA LEU A 35 -11.62 -13.15 -1.57
C LEU A 35 -10.77 -13.13 -2.85
N ARG A 36 -11.39 -13.37 -4.01
CA ARG A 36 -10.74 -13.33 -5.33
C ARG A 36 -10.21 -11.94 -5.71
N VAL A 37 -10.62 -10.88 -5.02
CA VAL A 37 -10.12 -9.50 -5.22
C VAL A 37 -9.23 -9.08 -4.05
N PHE A 38 -9.58 -9.49 -2.83
CA PHE A 38 -8.81 -9.22 -1.61
C PHE A 38 -7.38 -9.81 -1.66
N PHE A 39 -7.21 -11.08 -2.01
CA PHE A 39 -5.88 -11.68 -2.04
C PHE A 39 -4.97 -11.04 -3.10
N PRO A 40 -5.42 -10.80 -4.34
CA PRO A 40 -4.66 -10.01 -5.29
C PRO A 40 -4.30 -8.60 -4.81
N SER A 41 -5.18 -7.91 -4.08
CA SER A 41 -4.87 -6.57 -3.58
C SER A 41 -3.78 -6.63 -2.52
N LEU A 42 -3.85 -7.60 -1.61
CA LEU A 42 -2.82 -7.80 -0.60
C LEU A 42 -1.47 -8.17 -1.23
N LEU A 43 -1.49 -9.01 -2.27
CA LEU A 43 -0.28 -9.39 -3.01
C LEU A 43 0.31 -8.20 -3.79
N GLY A 44 -0.53 -7.38 -4.43
CA GLY A 44 -0.10 -6.13 -5.06
C GLY A 44 0.54 -5.18 -4.03
N GLY A 45 -0.01 -5.13 -2.82
CA GLY A 45 0.54 -4.33 -1.74
C GLY A 45 1.85 -4.86 -1.21
N LEU A 46 1.98 -6.18 -1.09
CA LEU A 46 3.23 -6.83 -0.74
C LEU A 46 4.33 -6.52 -1.76
N VAL A 47 4.03 -6.57 -3.06
CA VAL A 47 4.97 -6.20 -4.12
C VAL A 47 5.41 -4.75 -3.99
N MET A 48 4.46 -3.82 -3.77
CA MET A 48 4.78 -2.42 -3.52
C MET A 48 5.73 -2.26 -2.32
N GLY A 49 5.44 -2.93 -1.19
CA GLY A 49 6.27 -2.89 0.00
C GLY A 49 7.68 -3.45 -0.20
N ILE A 50 7.81 -4.58 -0.92
CA ILE A 50 9.10 -5.20 -1.24
C ILE A 50 9.94 -4.27 -2.13
N ILE A 51 9.32 -3.66 -3.15
CA ILE A 51 10.02 -2.72 -4.03
C ILE A 51 10.46 -1.50 -3.22
N ASN A 52 9.59 -0.93 -2.38
CA ASN A 52 9.94 0.19 -1.50
C ASN A 52 11.14 -0.14 -0.60
N LEU A 53 11.11 -1.32 0.03
CA LEU A 53 12.21 -1.82 0.86
C LEU A 53 13.51 -1.95 0.05
N GLY A 54 13.43 -2.47 -1.18
CA GLY A 54 14.57 -2.60 -2.08
C GLY A 54 15.17 -1.25 -2.47
N PHE A 55 14.33 -0.24 -2.76
CA PHE A 55 14.80 1.12 -3.04
C PHE A 55 15.47 1.74 -1.82
N ASP A 56 14.90 1.59 -0.62
CA ASP A 56 15.50 2.12 0.60
C ASP A 56 16.84 1.47 0.93
N LEU A 57 16.95 0.15 0.73
CA LEU A 57 18.20 -0.56 0.95
C LEU A 57 19.26 -0.13 -0.07
N ALA A 58 18.88 0.00 -1.34
CA ALA A 58 19.77 0.50 -2.39
C ALA A 58 20.21 1.94 -2.11
N ALA A 59 19.30 2.81 -1.68
CA ALA A 59 19.58 4.19 -1.34
C ALA A 59 20.56 4.32 -0.18
N TYR A 60 20.42 3.48 0.84
CA TYR A 60 21.35 3.43 1.97
C TYR A 60 22.77 3.08 1.50
N TYR A 61 22.92 2.01 0.71
CA TYR A 61 24.24 1.59 0.22
C TYR A 61 24.83 2.51 -0.86
N ALA A 62 23.99 3.23 -1.61
CA ALA A 62 24.41 4.16 -2.65
C ALA A 62 24.55 5.61 -2.14
N HIS A 63 24.32 5.86 -0.85
CA HIS A 63 24.35 7.19 -0.23
C HIS A 63 23.43 8.20 -0.93
N TRP A 64 22.20 7.77 -1.26
CA TRP A 64 21.14 8.66 -1.74
C TRP A 64 20.35 9.25 -0.58
N TRP A 65 19.96 8.39 0.36
CA TRP A 65 19.36 8.76 1.63
C TRP A 65 19.57 7.68 2.68
N HIS A 66 19.41 8.06 3.94
CA HIS A 66 19.33 7.14 5.05
C HIS A 66 18.22 7.54 6.02
N TYR A 67 17.87 6.64 6.92
CA TYR A 67 16.93 6.93 8.00
C TYR A 67 17.69 7.36 9.27
N SER A 68 17.28 8.46 9.88
CA SER A 68 17.86 9.02 11.12
C SER A 68 17.39 8.32 12.39
N LEU A 69 16.43 7.39 12.28
CA LEU A 69 15.98 6.56 13.40
C LEU A 69 17.12 5.69 13.90
N LYS A 70 17.24 5.59 15.23
CA LYS A 70 18.18 4.67 15.87
C LYS A 70 17.64 3.24 15.82
N GLU A 71 18.55 2.27 15.88
CA GLU A 71 18.23 0.85 16.11
C GLU A 71 17.37 0.20 15.02
N LEU A 72 17.58 0.60 13.77
CA LEU A 72 16.90 0.00 12.64
C LEU A 72 17.45 -1.39 12.32
N PHE A 73 16.55 -2.35 12.13
CA PHE A 73 16.93 -3.66 11.58
C PHE A 73 17.31 -3.48 10.10
N TRP A 74 18.55 -3.83 9.74
CA TRP A 74 19.08 -3.67 8.39
C TRP A 74 19.02 -2.24 7.85
N HIS A 75 19.08 -1.23 8.73
CA HIS A 75 18.96 0.20 8.37
C HIS A 75 17.57 0.61 7.85
N LEU A 76 16.55 -0.25 8.03
CA LEU A 76 15.20 -0.05 7.51
C LEU A 76 14.18 0.12 8.65
N PRO A 77 13.23 1.06 8.54
CA PRO A 77 12.12 1.21 9.49
C PRO A 77 11.01 0.21 9.17
N LEU A 78 11.25 -1.08 9.46
CA LEU A 78 10.35 -2.19 9.10
C LEU A 78 8.85 -1.95 9.40
N PRO A 79 8.45 -1.35 10.55
CA PRO A 79 7.03 -1.05 10.81
C PRO A 79 6.38 -0.14 9.78
N PHE A 80 7.14 0.79 9.19
CA PHE A 80 6.59 1.79 8.28
C PHE A 80 6.22 1.21 6.91
N TYR A 81 6.75 0.03 6.54
CA TYR A 81 6.36 -0.65 5.30
C TYR A 81 4.93 -1.22 5.34
N MET A 82 4.28 -1.30 6.51
CA MET A 82 2.86 -1.64 6.57
C MET A 82 1.96 -0.62 5.88
N ILE A 83 2.34 0.66 5.87
CA ILE A 83 1.57 1.71 5.19
C ILE A 83 1.55 1.49 3.67
N PRO A 84 2.70 1.37 2.96
CA PRO A 84 2.68 1.07 1.54
C PRO A 84 2.04 -0.29 1.24
N ILE A 85 2.18 -1.30 2.09
CA ILE A 85 1.56 -2.62 1.86
C ILE A 85 0.03 -2.57 2.01
N LEU A 86 -0.47 -2.15 3.17
CA LEU A 86 -1.89 -2.28 3.51
C LEU A 86 -2.71 -1.10 2.99
N ILE A 87 -2.18 0.11 3.10
CA ILE A 87 -2.92 1.33 2.74
C ILE A 87 -2.74 1.60 1.25
N TYR A 88 -1.53 1.95 0.81
CA TYR A 88 -1.31 2.39 -0.57
C TYR A 88 -1.41 1.26 -1.58
N GLY A 89 -0.96 0.08 -1.23
CA GLY A 89 -0.84 -1.05 -2.13
C GLY A 89 -1.92 -2.12 -1.99
N SER A 90 -2.84 -2.01 -1.03
CA SER A 90 -3.99 -2.93 -0.97
C SER A 90 -5.30 -2.16 -0.91
N MET A 91 -5.50 -1.34 0.13
CA MET A 91 -6.75 -0.57 0.29
C MET A 91 -7.01 0.35 -0.91
N ILE A 92 -6.01 1.08 -1.40
CA ILE A 92 -6.21 1.95 -2.57
C ILE A 92 -6.54 1.14 -3.82
N TYR A 93 -5.89 -0.01 -4.05
CA TYR A 93 -6.21 -0.87 -5.19
C TYR A 93 -7.65 -1.39 -5.12
N LEU A 94 -8.13 -1.77 -3.92
CA LEU A 94 -9.52 -2.14 -3.70
C LEU A 94 -10.48 -0.99 -4.02
N LEU A 95 -10.16 0.24 -3.60
CA LEU A 95 -10.98 1.43 -3.90
C LEU A 95 -10.99 1.74 -5.39
N VAL A 96 -9.84 1.63 -6.07
CA VAL A 96 -9.73 1.78 -7.52
C VAL A 96 -10.64 0.76 -8.20
N TRP A 97 -10.53 -0.53 -7.85
CA TRP A 97 -11.39 -1.59 -8.38
C TRP A 97 -12.87 -1.34 -8.11
N ARG A 98 -13.21 -0.95 -6.88
CA ARG A 98 -14.60 -0.73 -6.42
C ARG A 98 -15.28 0.39 -7.19
N PHE A 99 -14.56 1.45 -7.50
CA PHE A 99 -15.09 2.64 -8.16
C PHE A 99 -14.81 2.70 -9.66
N TRP A 100 -14.09 1.72 -10.22
CA TRP A 100 -13.64 1.74 -11.62
C TRP A 100 -14.76 1.84 -12.65
N ARG A 101 -15.95 1.28 -12.43
CA ARG A 101 -17.05 1.28 -13.42
C ARG A 101 -18.33 1.95 -12.94
N GLY A 102 -18.24 2.97 -12.09
CA GLY A 102 -19.41 3.69 -11.57
C GLY A 102 -19.34 5.21 -11.69
N ARG A 103 -20.33 5.90 -11.11
CA ARG A 103 -20.36 7.38 -11.02
C ARG A 103 -19.13 8.00 -10.34
N TRP A 104 -18.41 7.20 -9.54
CA TRP A 104 -17.18 7.56 -8.85
C TRP A 104 -15.90 7.15 -9.61
N HIS A 105 -15.99 6.86 -10.92
CA HIS A 105 -14.82 6.51 -11.73
C HIS A 105 -13.72 7.59 -11.68
N TRP A 106 -14.11 8.86 -11.60
CA TRP A 106 -13.16 9.96 -11.44
C TRP A 106 -12.32 9.80 -10.16
N LEU A 107 -12.91 9.34 -9.05
CA LEU A 107 -12.20 9.08 -7.80
C LEU A 107 -11.18 7.95 -7.98
N ALA A 108 -11.54 6.89 -8.72
CA ALA A 108 -10.59 5.82 -9.04
C ALA A 108 -9.38 6.34 -9.83
N ARG A 109 -9.58 7.27 -10.79
CA ARG A 109 -8.46 7.91 -11.51
C ARG A 109 -7.62 8.80 -10.61
N VAL A 110 -8.26 9.60 -9.75
CA VAL A 110 -7.56 10.44 -8.77
C VAL A 110 -6.72 9.57 -7.83
N LEU A 111 -7.22 8.42 -7.38
CA LEU A 111 -6.44 7.50 -6.56
C LEU A 111 -5.29 6.86 -7.35
N LEU A 112 -5.53 6.47 -8.61
CA LEU A 112 -4.53 5.79 -9.45
C LEU A 112 -3.35 6.69 -9.86
N PHE A 113 -3.60 7.98 -10.10
CA PHE A 113 -2.55 8.93 -10.53
C PHE A 113 -2.14 9.88 -9.42
N GLY A 114 -3.08 10.30 -8.60
CA GLY A 114 -2.85 11.24 -7.51
C GLY A 114 -2.07 10.62 -6.37
N LEU A 115 -2.19 9.31 -6.09
CA LEU A 115 -1.45 8.72 -4.97
C LEU A 115 0.07 8.71 -5.18
N PRO A 116 0.62 8.29 -6.34
CA PRO A 116 2.06 8.43 -6.60
C PRO A 116 2.53 9.88 -6.52
N ILE A 117 1.79 10.82 -7.12
CA ILE A 117 2.12 12.25 -7.08
C ILE A 117 2.12 12.76 -5.63
N PHE A 118 1.09 12.43 -4.86
CA PHE A 118 0.99 12.77 -3.45
C PHE A 118 2.15 12.19 -2.65
N GLY A 119 2.53 10.94 -2.89
CA GLY A 119 3.66 10.29 -2.23
C GLY A 119 4.97 11.02 -2.49
N ILE A 120 5.26 11.35 -3.75
CA ILE A 120 6.44 12.13 -4.15
C ILE A 120 6.46 13.48 -3.43
N VAL A 121 5.37 14.25 -3.52
CA VAL A 121 5.28 15.58 -2.92
C VAL A 121 5.43 15.51 -1.41
N ARG A 122 4.72 14.59 -0.75
CA ARG A 122 4.79 14.38 0.69
C ARG A 122 6.22 14.09 1.14
N ASP A 123 6.92 13.19 0.47
CA ASP A 123 8.27 12.78 0.90
C ASP A 123 9.28 13.91 0.71
N ILE A 124 9.23 14.59 -0.44
CA ILE A 124 10.07 15.76 -0.71
C ILE A 124 9.81 16.89 0.30
N VAL A 125 8.54 17.23 0.52
CA VAL A 125 8.17 18.30 1.45
C VAL A 125 8.55 17.93 2.88
N ASN A 126 8.25 16.70 3.34
CA ASN A 126 8.55 16.28 4.71
C ASN A 126 10.06 16.29 5.00
N VAL A 127 10.89 15.88 4.04
CA VAL A 127 12.35 16.00 4.20
C VAL A 127 12.78 17.46 4.22
N ALA A 128 12.27 18.29 3.30
CA ALA A 128 12.62 19.71 3.21
C ALA A 128 12.27 20.52 4.47
N ILE A 129 11.18 20.17 5.16
CA ILE A 129 10.76 20.84 6.40
C ILE A 129 11.26 20.14 7.67
N GLY A 130 12.05 19.07 7.55
CA GLY A 130 12.57 18.31 8.69
C GLY A 130 11.51 17.50 9.47
N ALA A 131 10.36 17.22 8.86
CA ALA A 131 9.28 16.39 9.41
C ALA A 131 9.38 14.91 9.02
N SER A 132 10.47 14.51 8.37
CA SER A 132 10.75 13.14 7.96
C SER A 132 11.86 12.51 8.80
N TYR A 133 11.83 11.19 8.94
CA TYR A 133 12.98 10.41 9.41
C TYR A 133 14.01 10.11 8.32
N VAL A 134 13.71 10.44 7.05
CA VAL A 134 14.64 10.31 5.93
C VAL A 134 15.54 11.55 5.87
N VAL A 135 16.83 11.33 5.69
CA VAL A 135 17.84 12.36 5.44
C VAL A 135 18.45 12.11 4.07
N TRP A 136 18.48 13.14 3.21
CA TRP A 136 19.11 13.04 1.90
C TRP A 136 20.62 13.27 2.02
N ASP A 137 21.39 12.32 1.53
CA ASP A 137 22.85 12.38 1.52
C ASP A 137 23.38 12.99 0.21
N SER A 138 22.56 12.98 -0.85
CA SER A 138 22.91 13.55 -2.15
C SER A 138 21.68 14.07 -2.91
N PHE A 139 21.92 14.83 -3.98
CA PHE A 139 20.87 15.35 -4.87
C PHE A 139 20.08 14.23 -5.58
N LEU A 140 20.62 13.01 -5.62
CA LEU A 140 19.92 11.84 -6.16
C LEU A 140 18.76 11.42 -5.26
N GLY A 141 18.75 11.78 -3.97
CA GLY A 141 17.68 11.42 -3.05
C GLY A 141 16.27 11.78 -3.56
N PRO A 142 15.97 13.06 -3.80
CA PRO A 142 14.67 13.47 -4.35
C PRO A 142 14.39 12.88 -5.73
N LEU A 143 15.41 12.73 -6.59
CA LEU A 143 15.24 12.16 -7.93
C LEU A 143 14.82 10.69 -7.86
N MET A 144 15.46 9.92 -6.98
CA MET A 144 15.15 8.52 -6.77
C MET A 144 13.80 8.35 -6.07
N THR A 145 13.35 9.30 -5.23
CA THR A 145 11.96 9.34 -4.75
C THR A 145 10.95 9.46 -5.88
N VAL A 146 11.20 10.34 -6.86
CA VAL A 146 10.33 10.52 -8.04
C VAL A 146 10.24 9.25 -8.88
N VAL A 147 11.32 8.47 -8.98
CA VAL A 147 11.35 7.19 -9.71
C VAL A 147 10.69 6.06 -8.92
N MET A 148 11.00 5.98 -7.62
CA MET A 148 10.53 4.91 -6.73
C MET A 148 9.00 4.84 -6.68
N TRP A 149 8.33 5.98 -6.51
CA TRP A 149 6.87 6.04 -6.35
C TRP A 149 6.08 5.40 -7.50
N PRO A 150 6.29 5.81 -8.77
CA PRO A 150 5.67 5.16 -9.91
C PRO A 150 6.04 3.68 -10.02
N VAL A 151 7.31 3.32 -9.82
CA VAL A 151 7.78 1.94 -9.97
C VAL A 151 7.09 1.03 -8.96
N MET A 152 7.12 1.35 -7.67
CA MET A 152 6.55 0.50 -6.63
C MET A 152 5.02 0.43 -6.72
N PHE A 153 4.36 1.58 -6.97
CA PHE A 153 2.90 1.65 -7.03
C PHE A 153 2.36 0.95 -8.29
N TYR A 154 2.90 1.25 -9.47
CA TYR A 154 2.38 0.63 -10.69
C TYR A 154 2.77 -0.83 -10.83
N ALA A 155 3.93 -1.27 -10.32
CA ALA A 155 4.25 -2.70 -10.29
C ALA A 155 3.23 -3.49 -9.46
N GLY A 156 2.91 -3.01 -8.25
CA GLY A 156 1.89 -3.62 -7.41
C GLY A 156 0.50 -3.57 -8.04
N TYR A 157 0.12 -2.41 -8.61
CA TYR A 157 -1.18 -2.24 -9.25
C TYR A 157 -1.35 -3.12 -10.49
N LEU A 158 -0.31 -3.26 -11.34
CA LEU A 158 -0.36 -4.11 -12.53
C LEU A 158 -0.54 -5.58 -12.16
N LEU A 159 0.14 -6.05 -11.10
CA LEU A 159 -0.07 -7.40 -10.60
C LEU A 159 -1.50 -7.59 -10.10
N PHE A 160 -2.00 -6.64 -9.30
CA PHE A 160 -3.39 -6.64 -8.84
C PHE A 160 -4.38 -6.67 -10.00
N ALA A 161 -4.24 -5.75 -10.97
CA ALA A 161 -5.13 -5.61 -12.11
C ALA A 161 -5.14 -6.85 -13.02
N ARG A 162 -4.01 -7.58 -13.08
CA ARG A 162 -3.89 -8.83 -13.84
C ARG A 162 -4.61 -10.00 -13.16
N LEU A 163 -4.62 -10.04 -11.83
CA LEU A 163 -5.13 -11.18 -11.06
C LEU A 163 -6.56 -10.99 -10.57
N ALA A 164 -6.97 -9.75 -10.29
CA ALA A 164 -8.29 -9.45 -9.75
C ALA A 164 -9.36 -9.57 -10.85
N PRO A 165 -10.43 -10.36 -10.63
CA PRO A 165 -11.54 -10.42 -11.57
C PRO A 165 -12.25 -9.06 -11.64
N SER A 166 -12.83 -8.77 -12.80
CA SER A 166 -13.67 -7.60 -12.96
C SER A 166 -14.91 -7.69 -12.05
N ARG A 167 -15.46 -6.54 -11.66
CA ARG A 167 -16.68 -6.54 -10.84
C ARG A 167 -17.87 -7.21 -11.54
N GLN A 168 -17.99 -7.03 -12.86
CA GLN A 168 -19.05 -7.65 -13.66
C GLN A 168 -18.95 -9.18 -13.68
N SER A 169 -17.73 -9.73 -13.76
CA SER A 169 -17.54 -11.18 -13.68
C SER A 169 -17.94 -11.75 -12.31
N ILE A 170 -17.79 -10.98 -11.23
CA ILE A 170 -18.21 -11.41 -9.90
C ILE A 170 -19.74 -11.36 -9.77
N GLU A 171 -20.36 -10.28 -10.26
CA GLU A 171 -21.82 -10.14 -10.24
C GLU A 171 -22.50 -11.20 -11.13
N ALA A 172 -21.91 -11.54 -12.28
CA ALA A 172 -22.40 -12.61 -13.16
C ALA A 172 -22.27 -14.01 -12.54
N ASP A 173 -21.18 -14.29 -11.82
CA ASP A 173 -20.99 -15.56 -11.10
C ASP A 173 -22.00 -15.73 -9.93
N GLN A 174 -22.54 -14.63 -9.39
CA GLN A 174 -23.45 -14.64 -8.23
C GLN A 174 -24.94 -14.76 -8.61
N GLN A 175 -25.35 -14.30 -9.79
CA GLN A 175 -26.74 -14.39 -10.27
C GLN A 175 -27.36 -15.81 -10.33
N PRO A 176 -26.68 -16.88 -10.78
CA PRO A 176 -27.30 -18.19 -10.89
C PRO A 176 -27.64 -18.85 -9.54
N ASP A 177 -26.89 -18.51 -8.48
CA ASP A 177 -27.11 -19.06 -7.13
C ASP A 177 -28.31 -18.38 -6.42
N ASP A 178 -28.54 -17.10 -6.70
CA ASP A 178 -29.68 -16.35 -6.15
C ASP A 178 -31.01 -16.85 -6.77
N GLU A 179 -31.07 -17.12 -8.08
CA GLU A 179 -32.28 -17.65 -8.72
C GLU A 179 -32.63 -19.07 -8.24
N ALA A 180 -31.63 -19.92 -8.03
CA ALA A 180 -31.83 -21.28 -7.50
C ALA A 180 -32.26 -21.30 -6.02
N SER A 181 -31.78 -20.35 -5.21
CA SER A 181 -32.19 -20.22 -3.81
C SER A 181 -33.60 -19.64 -3.66
N VAL A 182 -34.01 -18.69 -4.51
CA VAL A 182 -35.39 -18.18 -4.57
C VAL A 182 -36.37 -19.27 -5.00
N GLN A 183 -36.03 -20.11 -6.00
CA GLN A 183 -36.90 -21.21 -6.41
C GLN A 183 -37.12 -22.25 -5.30
N LYS A 184 -36.10 -22.55 -4.49
CA LYS A 184 -36.25 -23.45 -3.33
C LYS A 184 -37.07 -22.86 -2.18
N ALA A 185 -37.14 -21.54 -2.04
CA ALA A 185 -37.94 -20.89 -1.01
C ALA A 185 -39.43 -20.76 -1.38
N THR A 186 -39.78 -20.94 -2.65
CA THR A 186 -41.16 -20.84 -3.16
C THR A 186 -41.85 -22.21 -3.31
N GLN A 187 -41.14 -23.31 -3.03
CA GLN A 187 -41.69 -24.68 -2.96
C GLN A 187 -41.89 -25.09 -1.50
#